data_AF-A0A4Q8LZ14-F1
#
_entry.id   AF-A0A4Q8LZ14-F1
#
_cell.length_a   1.000
_cell.length_b   1.000
_cell.length_c   1.000
_cell.angle_alpha   90.00
_cell.angle_beta   90.00
_cell.angle_gamma   90.00
#
_symmetry.space_group_name_H-M   'P 1'
#
loop_
_entity.id
_entity.type
_entity.pdbx_description
1 polymer ?
#
loop_
_entity_poly.entity_id
_entity_poly.type
_entity_poly.pdbx_seq_one_letter_code
_entity_poly.pdbx_strand_id
1 'polypeptide(L)' 'MAHEVTLDISTKFVLHKDVKIDVKKDGKKLGTALISKGNIEWVPAGNSVNKKRLSWAKFAELMEEHGKDTKMA' A
#
# COMPACT_ATOMS: atom_id res chain seq x y z
N MET A 1 7.66 19.35 -3.64
CA MET A 1 6.99 18.24 -2.93
C MET A 1 7.20 17.00 -3.79
N ALA A 2 8.15 16.14 -3.41
CA ALA A 2 8.46 14.93 -4.18
C ALA A 2 7.95 13.73 -3.38
N HIS A 3 6.99 13.00 -3.94
CA HIS A 3 6.57 11.70 -3.43
C HIS A 3 7.49 10.66 -4.06
N GLU A 4 8.28 9.97 -3.24
CA GLU A 4 9.11 8.86 -3.68
C GLU A 4 8.40 7.55 -3.33
N VAL A 5 8.06 6.77 -4.35
CA VAL A 5 7.42 5.46 -4.22
C VAL A 5 8.34 4.43 -4.86
N THR A 6 8.89 3.52 -4.06
CA THR A 6 9.74 2.43 -4.53
C THR A 6 8.94 1.14 -4.57
N LEU A 7 9.01 0.42 -5.69
CA LEU A 7 8.31 -0.83 -5.94
C LEU A 7 9.33 -1.94 -6.17
N ASP A 8 9.33 -2.95 -5.31
CA ASP A 8 10.13 -4.16 -5.48
C ASP A 8 9.20 -5.32 -5.86
N ILE A 9 9.42 -5.94 -7.02
CA ILE A 9 8.60 -7.03 -7.57
C ILE A 9 9.47 -8.27 -7.75
N SER A 10 9.28 -9.27 -6.89
CA SER A 10 9.80 -10.61 -7.13
C SER A 10 8.72 -11.47 -7.81
N THR A 11 8.91 -11.71 -9.11
CA THR A 11 8.32 -12.77 -9.96
C THR A 11 6.81 -12.78 -10.29
N LYS A 12 6.53 -13.29 -11.50
CA LYS A 12 5.34 -13.12 -12.35
C LYS A 12 4.04 -13.86 -11.94
N PHE A 13 3.93 -14.46 -10.75
CA PHE A 13 2.68 -15.13 -10.33
C PHE A 13 2.40 -14.91 -8.83
N VAL A 14 1.31 -14.20 -8.55
CA VAL A 14 0.86 -13.76 -7.23
C VAL A 14 0.26 -14.93 -6.45
N LEU A 15 1.09 -15.61 -5.65
CA LEU A 15 0.65 -16.73 -4.80
C LEU A 15 0.85 -16.42 -3.30
N HIS A 16 1.93 -15.75 -2.88
CA HIS A 16 2.22 -15.56 -1.46
C HIS A 16 3.00 -14.25 -1.15
N LYS A 17 2.27 -13.14 -1.01
CA LYS A 17 2.72 -11.81 -0.51
C LYS A 17 3.89 -11.23 -1.29
N ASP A 18 3.55 -10.47 -2.33
CA ASP A 18 4.45 -10.31 -3.46
C ASP A 18 4.96 -8.88 -3.65
N VAL A 19 4.43 -7.89 -2.93
CA VAL A 19 4.85 -6.49 -3.09
C VAL A 19 4.89 -5.75 -1.75
N LYS A 20 6.03 -5.09 -1.48
CA LYS A 20 6.23 -4.17 -0.35
C LYS A 20 6.48 -2.76 -0.89
N ILE A 21 5.69 -1.80 -0.42
CA ILE A 21 5.80 -0.39 -0.79
C ILE A 21 6.11 0.41 0.46
N ASP A 22 7.30 0.99 0.51
CA ASP A 22 7.66 1.96 1.54
C ASP A 22 7.13 3.35 1.14
N VAL A 23 6.18 3.87 1.92
CA VAL A 23 5.56 5.17 1.64
C VAL A 23 6.21 6.24 2.51
N LYS A 24 6.77 7.26 1.87
CA LYS A 24 7.42 8.39 2.53
C LYS A 24 6.78 9.71 2.11
N LYS A 25 6.79 10.68 3.02
CA LYS A 25 6.45 12.08 2.75
C LYS A 25 7.54 12.96 3.33
N ASP A 26 8.09 13.85 2.50
CA ASP A 26 9.16 14.78 2.89
C ASP A 26 10.34 14.06 3.57
N GLY A 27 10.77 12.92 2.99
CA GLY A 27 11.86 12.08 3.52
C GLY A 27 11.52 11.22 4.74
N LYS A 28 10.35 11.42 5.37
CA LYS A 28 9.90 10.65 6.54
C LYS A 28 9.00 9.49 6.14
N LYS A 29 9.28 8.30 6.67
CA LYS A 29 8.45 7.12 6.45
C LYS A 29 7.10 7.28 7.15
N LEU A 30 6.01 7.15 6.41
CA LEU A 30 4.65 7.08 6.95
C LEU A 30 4.29 5.65 7.34
N GLY A 31 4.75 4.68 6.55
CA GLY A 31 4.53 3.27 6.79
C GLY A 31 4.92 2.42 5.60
N THR A 32 4.51 1.17 5.66
CA THR A 32 4.76 0.16 4.63
C THR A 32 3.43 -0.46 4.22
N ALA A 33 3.10 -0.43 2.92
CA ALA A 33 2.01 -1.23 2.38
C ALA A 33 2.54 -2.61 1.96
N LEU A 34 1.87 -3.67 2.37
CA LEU A 34 2.14 -5.04 1.94
C LEU A 34 0.96 -5.52 1.11
N ILE A 35 1.21 -5.95 -0.11
CA ILE A 35 0.19 -6.29 -1.08
C ILE A 35 0.31 -7.79 -1.44
N SER A 36 -0.84 -8.46 -1.49
CA SER A 36 -0.94 -9.88 -1.83
C SER A 36 -2.23 -10.16 -2.58
N LYS A 37 -2.37 -11.37 -3.14
CA LYS A 37 -3.61 -11.80 -3.82
C LYS A 37 -4.88 -11.55 -2.99
N GLY A 38 -4.82 -11.77 -1.68
CA GLY A 38 -6.01 -11.77 -0.84
C GLY A 38 -6.30 -10.46 -0.08
N ASN A 39 -5.33 -9.54 0.02
CA ASN A 39 -5.45 -8.35 0.85
C ASN A 39 -4.35 -7.33 0.59
N ILE A 40 -4.63 -6.12 1.06
CA ILE A 40 -3.64 -5.09 1.35
C ILE A 40 -3.51 -4.91 2.86
N GLU A 41 -2.27 -4.78 3.34
CA GLU A 41 -1.95 -4.54 4.74
C GLU A 41 -1.13 -3.26 4.87
N TRP A 42 -1.28 -2.57 6.01
CA TRP A 42 -0.54 -1.36 6.34
C TRP A 42 0.17 -1.51 7.68
N VAL A 43 1.48 -1.28 7.66
CA VAL A 43 2.34 -1.21 8.85
C VAL A 43 2.75 0.25 9.05
N PRO A 44 2.18 0.96 10.05
CA PRO A 44 2.58 2.33 10.37
C PRO A 44 4.08 2.41 10.70
N ALA A 45 4.71 3.55 10.39
CA ALA A 45 6.09 3.78 10.79
C ALA A 45 6.27 3.67 12.32
N GLY A 46 7.38 3.05 12.75
CA GLY A 46 7.67 2.80 14.17
C GLY A 46 6.92 1.60 14.78
N ASN A 47 6.00 0.97 14.04
CA ASN A 47 5.29 -0.21 14.50
C ASN A 47 5.88 -1.48 13.86
N SER A 48 6.21 -2.47 14.68
CA SER A 48 6.79 -3.76 14.26
C SER A 48 5.92 -4.96 14.64
N VAL A 49 4.88 -4.75 15.44
CA VAL A 49 4.10 -5.86 16.05
C VAL A 49 2.78 -6.06 15.32
N ASN A 50 2.03 -4.97 15.12
CA ASN A 50 0.67 -5.04 14.57
C ASN A 50 0.61 -4.48 13.15
N LYS A 51 -0.40 -4.90 12.39
CA LYS A 51 -0.69 -4.35 11.05
C LYS A 51 -2.19 -4.17 10.88
N LYS A 52 -2.57 -3.18 10.08
CA LYS A 52 -3.94 -3.02 9.60
C LYS A 52 -4.10 -3.85 8.33
N ARG A 53 -5.28 -4.42 8.09
CA ARG A 53 -5.56 -5.26 6.91
C ARG A 53 -6.93 -4.91 6.34
N LEU A 54 -7.00 -4.83 5.03
CA LEU A 54 -8.24 -4.70 4.28
C LEU A 54 -8.33 -5.82 3.22
N SER A 55 -9.55 -6.29 2.97
CA SER A 55 -9.84 -7.01 1.73
C SER A 55 -9.78 -6.03 0.55
N TRP A 56 -9.63 -6.56 -0.67
CA TRP A 56 -9.65 -5.73 -1.87
C TRP A 56 -10.98 -5.01 -2.08
N ALA A 57 -12.10 -5.66 -1.77
CA ALA A 57 -13.42 -5.04 -1.84
C ALA A 57 -13.53 -3.83 -0.91
N LYS A 58 -13.06 -3.95 0.35
CA LYS A 58 -13.11 -2.82 1.29
C LYS A 58 -12.12 -1.71 0.91
N PHE A 59 -10.97 -2.07 0.34
CA PHE A 59 -10.05 -1.08 -0.20
C PHE A 59 -10.69 -0.26 -1.33
N ALA A 60 -11.37 -0.91 -2.28
CA ALA A 60 -12.06 -0.23 -3.38
C ALA A 60 -13.14 0.72 -2.86
N GLU A 61 -13.99 0.25 -1.95
CA GLU A 61 -15.03 1.07 -1.31
C GLU A 61 -14.44 2.34 -0.67
N LEU A 62 -13.33 2.23 0.07
CA LEU A 62 -12.68 3.39 0.70
C LEU A 62 -12.05 4.35 -0.31
N MET A 63 -11.53 3.84 -1.43
CA MET A 63 -10.99 4.68 -2.50
C MET A 63 -12.11 5.44 -3.23
N GLU A 64 -13.28 4.83 -3.41
CA GLU A 64 -14.46 5.48 -3.96
C GLU A 64 -15.04 6.52 -2.99
N GLU A 65 -15.04 6.23 -1.68
CA GLU A 65 -15.61 7.11 -0.65
C GLU A 65 -14.72 8.31 -0.30
N HIS A 66 -13.40 8.11 -0.22
CA HIS A 66 -12.46 9.13 0.28
C HIS A 66 -11.46 9.61 -0.77
N GLY A 67 -11.37 8.93 -1.90
CA GLY A 67 -10.54 9.35 -3.02
C GLY A 67 -11.07 10.63 -3.64
N LYS A 68 -10.16 11.39 -4.26
CA LYS A 68 -10.52 12.54 -5.08
C LYS A 68 -10.48 12.14 -6.54
N ASP A 69 -11.54 12.45 -7.28
CA ASP A 69 -11.56 12.28 -8.73
C ASP A 69 -10.41 13.06 -9.38
N THR A 70 -9.62 12.33 -10.17
CA THR A 70 -8.55 12.88 -10.99
C THR A 70 -8.66 12.28 -12.39
N LYS A 71 -8.32 13.06 -13.40
CA LYS A 71 -8.35 12.58 -14.78
C LYS A 71 -7.30 11.48 -14.97
N MET A 72 -7.67 10.41 -15.68
CA MET A 72 -6.70 9.42 -16.14
C MET A 72 -5.74 10.09 -17.13
N ALA A 73 -4.44 9.87 -16.94
CA ALA A 73 -3.39 10.36 -17.83
C ALA A 73 -3.08 9.35 -18.93
#